data_AF-A0A9D5NIQ4-F1
#
_entry.id   AF-A0A9D5NIQ4-F1
#
_cell.length_a   1.000
_cell.length_b   1.000
_cell.length_c   1.000
_cell.angle_alpha   90.00
_cell.angle_beta   90.00
_cell.angle_gamma   90.00
#
_symmetry.space_group_name_H-M   'P 1'
#
loop_
_entity.id
_entity.type
_entity.pdbx_description
1 polymer ?
#
loop_
_entity_poly.entity_id
_entity_poly.type
_entity_poly.pdbx_seq_one_letter_code
_entity_poly.pdbx_strand_id
1 'polypeptide(L)'
;MKQITLKDIIKIIGIGTFITLIIGIFCLIIINKQTKNTVKEMANKVLTASDYYIANQMLENNLQEVTIYFPDNDTLKIQGNLPKEGYIKIYNNHQTEMKFYHKGYCVTKKTNENNFKIEKTKKKEC
;
A
#
# COMPACT_ATOMS: atom_id res chain seq x y z
N MET A 1 -35.01 3.82 -46.05
CA MET A 1 -34.32 4.00 -44.75
C MET A 1 -35.25 3.50 -43.65
N LYS A 2 -34.84 2.52 -42.83
CA LYS A 2 -35.66 2.06 -41.69
C LYS A 2 -35.87 3.25 -40.74
N GLN A 3 -37.12 3.66 -40.51
CA GLN A 3 -37.42 4.64 -39.48
C GLN A 3 -37.03 4.04 -38.13
N ILE A 4 -35.98 4.59 -37.53
CA ILE A 4 -35.58 4.25 -36.17
C ILE A 4 -36.72 4.71 -35.27
N THR A 5 -37.40 3.77 -34.61
CA THR A 5 -38.48 4.11 -33.69
C THR A 5 -37.91 4.51 -32.33
N LEU A 6 -38.65 5.31 -31.57
CA LEU A 6 -38.23 5.77 -30.23
C LEU A 6 -37.84 4.60 -29.31
N LYS A 7 -38.49 3.43 -29.47
CA LYS A 7 -38.16 2.19 -28.75
C LYS A 7 -36.79 1.63 -29.10
N ASP A 8 -36.33 1.78 -30.35
CA ASP A 8 -35.02 1.32 -30.79
C ASP A 8 -33.91 2.20 -30.19
N ILE A 9 -34.15 3.51 -30.10
CA ILE A 9 -33.22 4.46 -29.45
C ILE A 9 -33.05 4.14 -27.96
N ILE A 10 -34.16 3.89 -27.25
CA ILE A 10 -34.14 3.54 -25.82
C ILE A 10 -33.37 2.23 -25.59
N LYS A 11 -33.53 1.22 -26.45
CA LYS A 11 -32.75 -0.03 -26.36
C LYS A 11 -31.25 0.20 -26.56
N ILE A 12 -30.88 1.02 -27.53
CA ILE A 12 -29.47 1.32 -27.81
C ILE A 12 -28.83 2.07 -26.64
N ILE A 13 -29.52 3.07 -26.07
CA ILE A 13 -29.04 3.80 -24.89
C ILE A 13 -28.92 2.86 -23.69
N GLY A 14 -29.92 2.01 -23.45
CA GLY A 14 -29.91 1.05 -22.35
C GLY A 14 -28.72 0.09 -22.40
N ILE A 15 -28.45 -0.48 -23.58
CA ILE A 15 -27.29 -1.36 -23.80
C ILE A 15 -25.97 -0.59 -23.63
N GLY A 16 -25.90 0.64 -24.15
CA GLY A 16 -24.74 1.50 -24.01
C GLY A 16 -24.39 1.78 -22.55
N THR A 17 -25.38 2.17 -21.74
CA THR A 17 -25.19 2.40 -20.30
C THR A 17 -24.75 1.14 -19.56
N PHE A 18 -25.29 -0.02 -19.93
CA PHE A 18 -24.94 -1.30 -19.31
C PHE A 18 -23.49 -1.69 -19.55
N ILE A 19 -22.99 -1.52 -20.78
CA ILE A 19 -21.60 -1.80 -21.15
C ILE A 19 -20.65 -0.86 -20.38
N THR A 20 -20.95 0.43 -20.30
CA THR A 20 -20.12 1.38 -19.53
C THR A 20 -20.06 1.04 -18.05
N LEU A 21 -21.15 0.51 -17.48
CA LEU A 21 -21.23 0.13 -16.07
C LEU A 21 -20.34 -1.08 -15.77
N ILE A 22 -20.34 -2.07 -16.66
CA ILE A 22 -19.45 -3.24 -16.58
C ILE A 22 -17.98 -2.81 -16.67
N ILE A 23 -17.61 -1.99 -17.66
CA ILE A 23 -16.24 -1.51 -17.83
C ILE A 23 -15.79 -0.74 -16.59
N GLY A 24 -16.65 0.12 -16.04
CA GLY A 24 -16.37 0.85 -14.79
C GLY A 24 -16.03 -0.08 -13.62
N ILE A 25 -16.80 -1.15 -13.43
CA ILE A 25 -16.55 -2.15 -12.38
C ILE A 25 -15.21 -2.87 -12.60
N PHE A 26 -14.91 -3.29 -13.82
CA PHE A 26 -13.62 -3.93 -14.14
C PHE A 26 -12.44 -3.00 -13.91
N CYS A 27 -12.54 -1.72 -14.29
CA CYS A 27 -11.51 -0.72 -14.00
C CYS A 27 -11.28 -0.58 -12.49
N LEU A 28 -12.33 -0.51 -11.68
CA LEU A 28 -12.21 -0.43 -10.21
C LEU A 28 -11.52 -1.66 -9.62
N ILE A 29 -11.80 -2.86 -10.14
CA ILE A 29 -11.14 -4.10 -9.70
C ILE A 29 -9.64 -4.06 -10.02
N ILE A 30 -9.27 -3.65 -11.24
CA ILE A 30 -7.88 -3.53 -11.67
C ILE A 30 -7.13 -2.50 -10.84
N ILE A 31 -7.72 -1.32 -10.62
CA ILE A 31 -7.15 -0.24 -9.81
C ILE A 31 -6.87 -0.72 -8.38
N ASN A 32 -7.82 -1.43 -7.75
CA ASN A 32 -7.61 -1.99 -6.41
C ASN A 32 -6.45 -3.00 -6.38
N LYS A 33 -6.34 -3.86 -7.39
CA LYS A 33 -5.24 -4.84 -7.49
C LYS A 33 -3.89 -4.17 -7.67
N GLN A 34 -3.80 -3.18 -8.56
CA GLN A 34 -2.58 -2.39 -8.78
C GLN A 34 -2.17 -1.61 -7.52
N THR A 35 -3.15 -1.03 -6.81
CA THR A 35 -2.90 -0.30 -5.56
C THR A 35 -2.33 -1.23 -4.50
N LYS A 36 -2.90 -2.43 -4.31
CA LYS A 36 -2.37 -3.42 -3.37
C LYS A 36 -0.94 -3.85 -3.71
N ASN A 37 -0.64 -4.06 -4.99
CA ASN A 37 0.72 -4.40 -5.43
C ASN A 37 1.71 -3.26 -5.15
N THR A 38 1.32 -2.01 -5.45
CA THR A 38 2.14 -0.82 -5.16
C THR A 38 2.45 -0.70 -3.66
N VAL A 39 1.44 -0.93 -2.81
CA VAL A 39 1.61 -0.92 -1.35
C VAL A 39 2.55 -2.03 -0.88
N LYS A 40 2.47 -3.22 -1.50
CA LYS A 40 3.39 -4.33 -1.21
C LYS A 40 4.83 -4.02 -1.62
N GLU A 41 5.03 -3.44 -2.80
CA GLU A 41 6.36 -3.01 -3.25
C GLU A 41 6.94 -1.93 -2.33
N MET A 42 6.12 -0.96 -1.92
CA MET A 42 6.52 0.04 -0.93
C MET A 42 6.94 -0.61 0.39
N ALA A 43 6.14 -1.56 0.90
CA ALA A 43 6.45 -2.29 2.13
C ALA A 43 7.80 -3.03 2.06
N ASN A 44 8.10 -3.65 0.91
CA ASN A 44 9.40 -4.29 0.68
C ASN A 44 10.55 -3.28 0.71
N LYS A 45 10.41 -2.15 0.02
CA LYS A 45 11.48 -1.12 -0.02
C LYS A 45 11.74 -0.52 1.36
N VAL A 46 10.67 -0.24 2.10
CA VAL A 46 10.73 0.26 3.47
C VAL A 46 11.48 -0.75 4.36
N LEU A 47 11.15 -2.04 4.26
CA LEU A 47 11.81 -3.09 5.01
C LEU A 47 13.30 -3.19 4.65
N THR A 48 13.65 -3.22 3.36
CA THR A 48 15.05 -3.28 2.92
C THR A 48 15.88 -2.10 3.41
N ALA A 49 15.33 -0.88 3.38
CA ALA A 49 16.02 0.30 3.93
C ALA A 49 16.24 0.18 5.44
N SER A 50 15.28 -0.43 6.14
CA SER A 50 15.37 -0.67 7.58
C SER A 50 16.39 -1.74 7.91
N ASP A 51 16.43 -2.84 7.16
CA ASP A 51 17.44 -3.89 7.31
C ASP A 51 18.85 -3.32 7.09
N TYR A 52 19.02 -2.43 6.11
CA TYR A 52 20.29 -1.74 5.87
C TYR A 52 20.68 -0.83 7.05
N TYR A 53 19.74 -0.03 7.55
CA TYR A 53 19.96 0.83 8.72
C TYR A 53 20.35 0.01 9.96
N ILE A 54 19.63 -1.08 10.23
CA ILE A 54 19.92 -1.99 11.34
C ILE A 54 21.30 -2.59 11.18
N ALA A 55 21.63 -3.13 9.99
CA ALA A 55 22.94 -3.71 9.73
C ALA A 55 24.08 -2.70 9.99
N ASN A 56 23.91 -1.44 9.60
CA ASN A 56 24.90 -0.40 9.87
C ASN A 56 25.05 -0.12 11.38
N GLN A 57 23.94 -0.01 12.12
CA GLN A 57 23.95 0.17 13.57
C GLN A 57 24.56 -1.03 14.32
N MET A 58 24.38 -2.25 13.80
CA MET A 58 25.03 -3.45 14.35
C MET A 58 26.55 -3.38 14.21
N LEU A 59 27.05 -2.95 13.04
CA LEU A 59 28.49 -2.80 12.79
C LEU A 59 29.12 -1.72 13.68
N GLU A 60 28.35 -0.68 14.01
CA GLU A 60 28.77 0.41 14.90
C GLU A 60 28.58 0.09 16.39
N ASN A 61 28.12 -1.13 16.75
CA ASN A 61 27.84 -1.57 18.13
C ASN A 61 26.80 -0.69 18.88
N ASN A 62 25.94 0.01 18.15
CA ASN A 62 24.98 1.00 18.67
C ASN A 62 23.52 0.49 18.64
N LEU A 63 23.32 -0.80 18.94
CA LEU A 63 21.98 -1.37 18.97
C LEU A 63 21.24 -1.02 20.26
N GLN A 64 20.66 0.18 20.28
CA GLN A 64 19.60 0.55 21.21
C GLN A 64 18.22 0.36 20.56
N GLU A 65 17.17 0.42 21.36
CA GLU A 65 15.80 0.40 20.88
C GLU A 65 15.57 1.68 20.08
N VAL A 66 15.27 1.54 18.80
CA VAL A 66 15.04 2.68 17.90
C VAL A 66 13.63 2.61 17.35
N THR A 67 12.93 3.75 17.38
CA THR A 67 11.68 3.93 16.65
C THR A 67 11.88 5.00 15.59
N ILE A 68 11.71 4.63 14.33
CA ILE A 68 11.81 5.50 13.17
C ILE A 68 10.38 5.81 12.70
N TYR A 69 10.02 7.10 12.63
CA TYR A 69 8.72 7.52 12.15
C TYR A 69 8.77 7.87 10.66
N PHE A 70 7.67 7.71 9.94
CA PHE A 70 7.60 8.11 8.54
C PHE A 70 6.92 9.46 8.33
N PRO A 71 7.44 10.30 7.43
CA PRO A 71 8.76 10.22 6.78
C PRO A 71 9.86 10.81 7.68
N ASP A 72 10.90 10.02 7.96
CA ASP A 72 12.15 10.49 8.57
C ASP A 72 13.27 10.30 7.54
N ASN A 73 13.57 11.39 6.84
CA ASN A 73 14.50 11.38 5.70
C ASN A 73 15.96 11.22 6.12
N ASP A 74 16.28 11.51 7.38
CA ASP A 74 17.64 11.49 7.89
C ASP A 74 18.05 10.06 8.29
N THR A 75 17.11 9.23 8.73
CA THR A 75 17.35 7.83 9.12
C THR A 75 17.09 6.82 8.00
N LEU A 76 16.06 7.01 7.15
CA LEU A 76 15.71 6.05 6.09
C LEU A 76 15.71 6.68 4.70
N LYS A 77 16.74 6.35 3.90
CA LYS A 77 16.84 6.74 2.49
C LYS A 77 16.10 5.76 1.58
N ILE A 78 14.79 5.94 1.44
CA ILE A 78 13.94 5.10 0.58
C ILE A 78 13.71 5.78 -0.78
N GLN A 79 14.04 5.10 -1.87
CA GLN A 79 13.76 5.61 -3.23
C GLN A 79 12.32 5.31 -3.68
N GLY A 80 11.60 6.36 -4.08
CA GLY A 80 10.26 6.28 -4.67
C GLY A 80 9.16 6.82 -3.74
N ASN A 81 7.94 6.31 -3.89
CA ASN A 81 6.82 6.75 -3.05
C ASN A 81 7.06 6.31 -1.60
N LEU A 82 7.09 7.27 -0.68
CA LEU A 82 7.18 7.04 0.75
C LEU A 82 5.79 6.78 1.36
N PRO A 83 5.71 5.98 2.43
CA PRO A 83 4.53 5.97 3.27
C PRO A 83 4.31 7.37 3.84
N LYS A 84 3.04 7.79 3.94
CA LYS A 84 2.74 9.13 4.46
C LYS A 84 2.97 9.21 5.96
N GLU A 85 2.59 8.15 6.67
CA GLU A 85 2.61 8.07 8.12
C GLU A 85 2.79 6.62 8.54
N GLY A 86 3.51 6.42 9.64
CA GLY A 86 3.79 5.11 10.21
C GLY A 86 5.05 5.13 11.04
N TYR A 87 5.49 3.95 11.47
CA TYR A 87 6.75 3.76 12.15
C TYR A 87 7.35 2.40 11.86
N ILE A 88 8.64 2.30 12.16
CA ILE A 88 9.37 1.05 12.37
C ILE A 88 10.00 1.10 13.73
N LYS A 89 9.73 0.08 14.53
CA LYS A 89 10.30 -0.09 15.85
C LYS A 89 11.22 -1.29 15.83
N ILE A 90 12.47 -1.09 16.24
CA ILE A 90 13.51 -2.10 16.38
C ILE A 90 13.76 -2.24 17.87
N TYR A 91 13.49 -3.43 18.40
CA TYR A 91 13.67 -3.77 19.79
C TYR A 91 15.09 -4.31 20.02
N ASN A 92 15.59 -4.21 21.26
CA ASN A 92 16.92 -4.67 21.65
C ASN A 92 17.16 -6.18 21.41
N ASN A 93 16.09 -6.96 21.33
CA ASN A 93 16.14 -8.40 21.03
C ASN A 93 16.11 -8.70 19.52
N HIS A 94 16.40 -7.71 18.68
CA HIS A 94 16.34 -7.77 17.21
C HIS A 94 14.95 -8.04 16.64
N GLN A 95 13.89 -7.91 17.45
CA GLN A 95 12.54 -7.88 16.92
C GLN A 95 12.29 -6.52 16.23
N THR A 96 11.52 -6.56 15.17
CA THR A 96 11.13 -5.47 14.31
C THR A 96 9.62 -5.47 14.18
N GLU A 97 9.03 -4.30 14.33
CA GLU A 97 7.63 -4.06 14.10
C GLU A 97 7.51 -2.87 13.14
N MET A 98 6.93 -3.12 11.98
CA MET A 98 6.65 -2.11 11.00
C MET A 98 5.14 -1.92 10.91
N LYS A 99 4.69 -0.66 10.94
CA LYS A 99 3.31 -0.29 10.72
C LYS A 99 3.21 1.03 9.97
N PHE A 100 2.49 1.05 8.84
CA PHE A 100 2.27 2.30 8.10
C PHE A 100 0.97 2.31 7.31
N TYR A 101 0.48 3.52 7.00
CA TYR A 101 -0.71 3.73 6.20
C TYR A 101 -0.37 4.32 4.83
N HIS A 102 -0.87 3.69 3.76
CA HIS A 102 -0.74 4.21 2.41
C HIS A 102 -1.94 3.84 1.53
N LYS A 103 -2.51 4.84 0.84
CA LYS A 103 -3.59 4.68 -0.17
C LYS A 103 -4.76 3.78 0.26
N GLY A 104 -5.25 3.92 1.50
CA GLY A 104 -6.39 3.13 1.99
C GLY A 104 -6.02 1.75 2.57
N TYR A 105 -4.73 1.45 2.66
CA TYR A 105 -4.24 0.20 3.23
C TYR A 105 -3.38 0.48 4.46
N CYS A 106 -3.59 -0.32 5.50
CA CYS A 106 -2.68 -0.44 6.62
C CYS A 106 -1.78 -1.65 6.38
N VAL A 107 -0.49 -1.44 6.50
CA VAL A 107 0.53 -2.49 6.39
C VAL A 107 1.10 -2.71 7.77
N THR A 108 1.08 -3.95 8.23
CA THR A 108 1.79 -4.38 9.44
C THR A 108 2.70 -5.57 9.14
N LYS A 109 3.88 -5.58 9.75
CA LYS A 109 4.77 -6.75 9.77
C LYS A 109 5.48 -6.80 11.11
N LYS A 110 5.43 -7.95 11.78
CA LYS A 110 6.24 -8.26 12.96
C LYS A 110 7.31 -9.30 12.59
N THR A 111 8.40 -9.39 13.34
CA THR A 111 9.48 -10.38 13.12
C THR A 111 8.99 -11.81 13.02
N ASN A 112 7.95 -12.18 13.79
CA ASN A 112 7.43 -13.54 13.82
C ASN A 112 6.49 -13.85 12.64
N GLU A 113 6.29 -12.89 11.71
CA GLU A 113 5.40 -13.04 10.55
C GLU A 113 6.20 -13.12 9.24
N ASN A 114 6.00 -14.19 8.49
CA ASN A 114 6.67 -14.40 7.20
C ASN A 114 6.24 -13.40 6.12
N ASN A 115 5.02 -12.85 6.22
CA ASN A 115 4.42 -11.99 5.20
C ASN A 115 3.85 -10.71 5.82
N PHE A 116 3.81 -9.63 5.03
CA PHE A 116 3.07 -8.42 5.42
C PHE A 116 1.58 -8.72 5.51
N LYS A 117 0.96 -8.25 6.60
CA LYS A 117 -0.49 -8.13 6.69
C LYS A 117 -0.89 -6.80 6.05
N ILE A 118 -1.63 -6.86 4.94
CA ILE A 118 -2.09 -5.69 4.19
C ILE A 118 -3.60 -5.68 4.21
N GLU A 119 -4.18 -4.77 4.99
CA GLU A 119 -5.63 -4.68 5.22
C GLU A 119 -6.17 -3.36 4.71
N LYS A 120 -7.33 -3.41 4.06
CA LYS A 120 -8.03 -2.19 3.63
C LYS A 120 -8.72 -1.60 4.86
N THR A 121 -8.33 -0.39 5.25
CA THR A 121 -8.86 0.25 6.45
C THR A 121 -8.86 1.77 6.33
N LYS A 122 -9.57 2.45 7.23
CA LYS A 122 -9.48 3.90 7.34
C LYS A 122 -8.18 4.29 8.04
N LYS A 123 -7.67 5.47 7.70
CA LYS A 123 -6.42 6.00 8.26
C LYS A 123 -6.38 5.97 9.79
N LYS A 124 -7.48 6.28 10.47
CA LYS A 124 -7.59 6.32 11.95
C LYS A 124 -7.62 4.94 12.61
N GLU A 125 -7.91 3.90 11.83
CA GLU A 125 -8.03 2.51 12.26
C GLU A 125 -6.76 1.72 11.88
N CYS A 126 -5.83 2.37 11.18
CA CYS A 126 -4.41 2.07 11.22
C CYS A 126 -3.82 2.88 12.39
#